data_AF-A0AA88DT80-F1
#
_entry.id   AF-A0AA88DT80-F1
#
_cell.length_a   1.000
_cell.length_b   1.000
_cell.length_c   1.000
_cell.angle_alpha   90.00
_cell.angle_beta   90.00
_cell.angle_gamma   90.00
#
_symmetry.space_group_name_H-M   'P 1'
#
loop_
_entity.id
_entity.type
_entity.pdbx_description
1 polymer ?
#
loop_
_entity_poly.entity_id
_entity_poly.type
_entity_poly.pdbx_seq_one_letter_code
_entity_poly.pdbx_strand_id
1 'polypeptide(L)'
;MEGEDEPSGGGGAMIDEEIYANGIGGEEEKRSRPIISGEQLDVEAYASLYTGRTKITRLLFIADHCGNNQAMQLEALRMAYDEIKKGENTQLFREVVQKIDGRLGPNYAMDSAWCDAVDRRAEQKKEKLENELNAYRVRF
;
A
#
# COMPACT_ATOMS: atom_id res chain seq x y z
N MET A 1 -49.25 48.39 38.22
CA MET A 1 -47.89 48.61 38.76
C MET A 1 -47.84 48.03 40.17
N GLU A 2 -47.61 46.74 40.41
CA GLU A 2 -47.15 45.62 39.56
C GLU A 2 -45.72 45.80 38.99
N GLY A 3 -44.91 44.75 39.06
CA GLY A 3 -43.45 44.76 38.89
C GLY A 3 -42.73 44.94 40.24
N GLU A 4 -42.16 43.93 40.91
CA GLU A 4 -41.71 42.57 40.50
C GLU A 4 -40.59 42.59 39.44
N ASP A 5 -39.45 41.90 39.54
CA ASP A 5 -38.58 41.53 40.69
C ASP A 5 -37.15 41.28 40.12
N GLU A 6 -36.13 40.60 40.66
CA GLU A 6 -35.92 39.68 41.80
C GLU A 6 -34.45 39.82 42.30
N PRO A 7 -34.10 39.53 43.57
CA PRO A 7 -32.71 39.63 44.05
C PRO A 7 -31.88 38.39 43.65
N SER A 8 -30.74 38.59 42.99
CA SER A 8 -29.92 37.50 42.44
C SER A 8 -29.52 36.45 43.49
N GLY A 9 -30.09 35.25 43.37
CA GLY A 9 -29.41 34.02 43.77
C GLY A 9 -28.09 33.86 42.99
N GLY A 10 -27.16 32.99 43.39
CA GLY A 10 -27.26 31.98 44.44
C GLY A 10 -26.78 30.63 43.91
N GLY A 11 -25.49 30.33 44.10
CA GLY A 11 -24.88 29.10 43.60
C GLY A 11 -23.45 28.95 44.13
N GLY A 12 -23.11 27.78 44.65
CA GLY A 12 -21.78 27.49 45.18
C GLY A 12 -20.78 27.15 44.07
N ALA A 13 -19.51 27.49 44.26
CA ALA A 13 -18.45 27.09 43.35
C ALA A 13 -18.05 25.62 43.57
N MET A 14 -18.44 24.73 42.66
CA MET A 14 -17.80 23.43 42.41
C MET A 14 -18.17 22.89 41.02
N ILE A 15 -17.16 22.72 40.15
CA ILE A 15 -17.07 21.68 39.09
C ILE A 15 -18.08 21.90 37.91
N ASP A 16 -17.78 21.75 36.61
CA ASP A 16 -16.81 20.89 35.91
C ASP A 16 -16.34 21.46 34.54
N GLU A 17 -15.37 20.74 33.94
CA GLU A 17 -15.08 20.58 32.50
C GLU A 17 -14.70 21.80 31.60
N GLU A 18 -13.80 21.54 30.64
CA GLU A 18 -13.27 22.44 29.58
C GLU A 18 -12.48 23.69 30.08
N ILE A 19 -11.53 24.29 29.35
CA ILE A 19 -11.10 24.14 27.95
C ILE A 19 -9.55 24.02 27.91
N TYR A 20 -9.00 23.07 27.15
CA TYR A 20 -7.56 23.03 26.85
C TYR A 20 -7.17 24.12 25.83
N ALA A 21 -6.83 25.32 26.32
CA ALA A 21 -6.48 26.47 25.49
C ALA A 21 -5.08 27.03 25.78
N ASN A 22 -4.04 26.40 25.23
CA ASN A 22 -2.73 27.01 25.00
C ASN A 22 -2.29 26.73 23.57
N GLY A 23 -2.58 27.67 22.67
CA GLY A 23 -2.34 27.50 21.24
C GLY A 23 -0.91 27.81 20.82
N ILE A 24 -0.37 26.96 19.95
CA ILE A 24 0.61 27.38 18.93
C ILE A 24 -0.09 27.16 17.59
N GLY A 25 -0.56 28.25 16.98
CA GLY A 25 -1.25 28.20 15.69
C GLY A 25 -0.28 28.30 14.51
N GLY A 26 -0.70 27.74 13.37
CA GLY A 26 -0.02 27.88 12.08
C GLY A 26 0.71 26.61 11.60
N GLU A 27 0.60 26.35 10.30
CA GLU A 27 1.31 25.32 9.51
C GLU A 27 0.80 23.86 9.57
N GLU A 28 -0.48 23.62 9.24
CA GLU A 28 -0.96 22.28 8.82
C GLU A 28 -0.38 21.79 7.47
N GLU A 29 0.50 22.55 6.80
CA GLU A 29 1.14 22.18 5.54
C GLU A 29 2.42 21.34 5.67
N LYS A 30 2.81 20.96 6.90
CA LYS A 30 3.90 19.99 7.13
C LYS A 30 3.40 18.54 7.23
N ARG A 31 2.53 18.14 6.28
CA ARG A 31 2.39 16.71 5.93
C ARG A 31 3.79 16.17 5.61
N SER A 32 4.16 15.07 6.27
CA SER A 32 5.54 14.55 6.29
C SER A 32 6.13 14.40 4.89
N ARG A 33 6.99 15.36 4.50
CA ARG A 33 7.81 15.23 3.30
C ARG A 33 8.69 13.99 3.48
N PRO A 34 8.76 13.05 2.52
CA PRO A 34 9.70 11.95 2.59
C PRO A 34 11.12 12.49 2.81
N ILE A 35 11.85 11.92 3.78
CA ILE A 35 13.20 12.37 4.16
C ILE A 35 14.20 12.20 2.99
N ILE A 36 13.86 11.34 2.03
CA ILE A 36 14.57 11.17 0.76
C ILE A 36 13.90 12.08 -0.28
N SER A 37 14.62 13.11 -0.74
CA SER A 37 14.25 13.85 -1.95
C SER A 37 14.19 12.88 -3.13
N GLY A 38 13.03 12.79 -3.81
CA GLY A 38 12.73 11.76 -4.82
C GLY A 38 13.64 11.74 -6.06
N GLU A 39 14.53 12.71 -6.21
CA GLU A 39 15.56 12.73 -7.25
C GLU A 39 16.76 11.82 -6.96
N GLN A 40 16.96 11.37 -5.71
CA GLN A 40 18.18 10.65 -5.27
C GLN A 40 17.93 9.27 -4.63
N LEU A 41 16.78 8.62 -4.87
CA LEU A 41 16.55 7.24 -4.44
C LEU A 41 17.20 6.24 -5.41
N ASP A 42 18.21 5.50 -4.93
CA ASP A 42 18.66 4.27 -5.60
C ASP A 42 17.61 3.16 -5.38
N VAL A 43 16.93 2.78 -6.45
CA VAL A 43 15.82 1.80 -6.44
C VAL A 43 16.33 0.39 -6.19
N GLU A 44 17.46 -0.02 -6.79
CA GLU A 44 17.98 -1.39 -6.61
C GLU A 44 18.58 -1.54 -5.21
N ALA A 45 19.37 -0.59 -4.74
CA ALA A 45 19.91 -0.61 -3.38
C ALA A 45 18.77 -0.67 -2.34
N TYR A 46 17.73 0.18 -2.48
CA TYR A 46 16.58 0.15 -1.56
C TYR A 46 15.78 -1.16 -1.65
N ALA A 47 15.52 -1.65 -2.86
CA ALA A 47 14.70 -2.85 -3.05
C ALA A 47 15.47 -4.16 -2.77
N SER A 48 16.81 -4.13 -2.71
CA SER A 48 17.65 -5.26 -2.25
C SER A 48 17.41 -5.63 -0.77
N LEU A 49 16.93 -4.68 0.04
CA LEU A 49 16.62 -4.86 1.47
C LEU A 49 15.36 -5.71 1.72
N TYR A 50 14.63 -6.08 0.66
CA TYR A 50 13.36 -6.80 0.73
C TYR A 50 13.32 -7.95 -0.29
N THR A 51 12.41 -8.90 -0.07
CA THR A 51 12.17 -10.03 -0.98
C THR A 51 10.68 -10.26 -1.20
N GLY A 52 10.30 -10.88 -2.30
CA GLY A 52 8.94 -11.33 -2.59
C GLY A 52 7.90 -10.22 -2.51
N ARG A 53 6.74 -10.49 -1.88
CA ARG A 53 5.59 -9.57 -1.86
C ARG A 53 5.94 -8.18 -1.31
N THR A 54 6.80 -8.09 -0.29
CA THR A 54 7.24 -6.79 0.25
C THR A 54 8.07 -5.99 -0.76
N LYS A 55 9.02 -6.63 -1.46
CA LYS A 55 9.81 -5.99 -2.52
C LYS A 55 8.89 -5.47 -3.64
N ILE A 56 7.96 -6.31 -4.10
CA ILE A 56 6.98 -5.97 -5.14
C ILE A 56 6.11 -4.77 -4.73
N THR A 57 5.50 -4.78 -3.53
CA THR A 57 4.67 -3.67 -3.06
C THR A 57 5.46 -2.36 -2.90
N ARG A 58 6.72 -2.43 -2.45
CA ARG A 58 7.60 -1.25 -2.37
C ARG A 58 7.94 -0.68 -3.75
N LEU A 59 8.27 -1.53 -4.71
CA LEU A 59 8.58 -1.13 -6.09
C LEU A 59 7.38 -0.52 -6.81
N LEU A 60 6.19 -1.14 -6.70
CA LEU A 60 4.96 -0.57 -7.27
C LEU A 60 4.61 0.78 -6.62
N PHE A 61 4.80 0.93 -5.30
CA PHE A 61 4.63 2.22 -4.63
C PHE A 61 5.60 3.29 -5.19
N ILE A 62 6.88 2.96 -5.39
CA ILE A 62 7.86 3.88 -5.99
C ILE A 62 7.43 4.29 -7.41
N ALA A 63 7.05 3.32 -8.26
CA ALA A 63 6.60 3.57 -9.63
C ALA A 63 5.38 4.50 -9.72
N ASP A 64 4.48 4.43 -8.73
CA ASP A 64 3.26 5.25 -8.68
C ASP A 64 3.48 6.64 -8.02
N HIS A 65 4.61 6.86 -7.33
CA HIS A 65 4.87 8.08 -6.53
C HIS A 65 6.17 8.84 -6.88
N CYS A 66 6.97 8.37 -7.85
CA CYS A 66 8.22 9.03 -8.28
C CYS A 66 8.01 10.32 -9.11
N GLY A 67 6.76 10.80 -9.25
CA GLY A 67 6.42 12.02 -9.97
C GLY A 67 6.92 12.00 -11.42
N ASN A 68 7.63 13.06 -11.81
CA ASN A 68 8.13 13.23 -13.18
C ASN A 68 9.37 12.37 -13.50
N ASN A 69 9.91 11.60 -12.55
CA ASN A 69 11.10 10.77 -12.77
C ASN A 69 10.76 9.46 -13.51
N GLN A 70 10.55 9.56 -14.82
CA GLN A 70 10.20 8.41 -15.67
C GLN A 70 11.27 7.30 -15.65
N ALA A 71 12.55 7.64 -15.48
CA ALA A 71 13.62 6.64 -15.36
C ALA A 71 13.44 5.78 -14.09
N MET A 72 13.18 6.42 -12.96
CA MET A 72 12.86 5.75 -11.69
C MET A 72 11.57 4.92 -11.80
N GLN A 73 10.53 5.42 -12.48
CA GLN A 73 9.31 4.66 -12.71
C GLN A 73 9.59 3.37 -13.48
N LEU A 74 10.28 3.48 -14.62
CA LEU A 74 10.53 2.33 -15.50
C LEU A 74 11.45 1.30 -14.84
N GLU A 75 12.47 1.73 -14.10
CA GLU A 75 13.34 0.81 -13.36
C GLU A 75 12.58 0.10 -12.21
N ALA A 76 11.75 0.81 -11.45
CA ALA A 76 10.92 0.20 -10.42
C ALA A 76 9.92 -0.82 -11.00
N LEU A 77 9.32 -0.54 -12.16
CA LEU A 77 8.44 -1.47 -12.87
C LEU A 77 9.22 -2.68 -13.43
N ARG A 78 10.42 -2.47 -13.98
CA ARG A 78 11.33 -3.53 -14.46
C ARG A 78 11.64 -4.53 -13.35
N MET A 79 12.08 -4.02 -12.21
CA MET A 79 12.36 -4.83 -11.02
C MET A 79 11.11 -5.52 -10.46
N ALA A 80 9.93 -4.87 -10.53
CA ALA A 80 8.68 -5.47 -10.07
C ALA A 80 8.26 -6.66 -10.95
N TYR A 81 8.37 -6.53 -12.28
CA TYR A 81 8.15 -7.62 -13.24
C TYR A 81 9.07 -8.82 -12.92
N ASP A 82 10.38 -8.57 -12.77
CA ASP A 82 11.38 -9.60 -12.49
C ASP A 82 11.13 -10.31 -11.15
N GLU A 83 10.66 -9.60 -10.11
CA GLU A 83 10.34 -10.20 -8.80
C GLU A 83 9.00 -10.94 -8.81
N ILE A 84 7.97 -10.43 -9.52
CA ILE A 84 6.68 -11.12 -9.69
C ILE A 84 6.85 -12.45 -10.43
N LYS A 85 7.70 -12.49 -11.47
CA LYS A 85 8.01 -13.69 -12.27
C LYS A 85 8.62 -14.85 -11.47
N LYS A 86 9.17 -14.59 -10.28
CA LYS A 86 9.69 -15.61 -9.34
C LYS A 86 8.58 -16.27 -8.50
N GLY A 87 7.39 -15.67 -8.45
CA GLY A 87 6.24 -16.14 -7.68
C GLY A 87 5.14 -16.80 -8.54
N GLU A 88 3.97 -16.98 -7.94
CA GLU A 88 2.79 -17.60 -8.57
C GLU A 88 1.60 -16.62 -8.69
N ASN A 89 1.84 -15.30 -8.68
CA ASN A 89 0.78 -14.29 -8.72
C ASN A 89 0.62 -13.68 -10.12
N THR A 90 -0.23 -14.31 -10.94
CA THR A 90 -0.56 -13.92 -12.30
C THR A 90 -1.35 -12.61 -12.39
N GLN A 91 -2.11 -12.24 -11.35
CA GLN A 91 -2.86 -10.99 -11.34
C GLN A 91 -1.95 -9.75 -11.22
N LEU A 92 -1.01 -9.76 -10.28
CA LEU A 92 0.02 -8.72 -10.18
C LEU A 92 0.90 -8.65 -11.44
N PHE A 93 1.13 -9.79 -12.10
CA PHE A 93 1.85 -9.82 -13.37
C PHE A 93 1.08 -9.10 -14.48
N ARG A 94 -0.23 -9.35 -14.61
CA ARG A 94 -1.11 -8.65 -15.56
C ARG A 94 -1.14 -7.13 -15.28
N GLU A 95 -1.19 -6.74 -14.00
CA GLU A 95 -1.16 -5.33 -13.56
C GLU A 95 0.18 -4.63 -13.83
N VAL A 96 1.33 -5.26 -13.56
CA VAL A 96 2.64 -4.62 -13.81
C VAL A 96 2.92 -4.49 -15.31
N VAL A 97 2.52 -5.46 -16.13
CA VAL A 97 2.60 -5.37 -17.60
C VAL A 97 1.75 -4.22 -18.13
N GLN A 98 0.54 -4.03 -17.62
CA GLN A 98 -0.29 -2.89 -17.97
C GLN A 98 0.34 -1.56 -17.55
N LYS A 99 0.96 -1.47 -16.36
CA LYS A 99 1.71 -0.27 -15.94
C LYS A 99 2.97 0.00 -16.78
N ILE A 100 3.61 -1.04 -17.31
CA ILE A 100 4.78 -0.91 -18.20
C ILE A 100 4.37 -0.32 -19.55
N ASP A 101 3.22 -0.71 -20.09
CA ASP A 101 2.64 -0.17 -21.35
C ASP A 101 3.62 -0.25 -22.53
N GLY A 102 4.33 -1.38 -22.66
CA GLY A 102 5.34 -1.61 -23.70
C GLY A 102 6.62 -0.76 -23.59
N ARG A 103 6.72 0.19 -22.65
CA ARG A 103 7.81 1.17 -22.54
C ARG A 103 9.20 0.56 -22.22
N LEU A 104 9.24 -0.69 -21.79
CA LEU A 104 10.47 -1.48 -21.56
C LEU A 104 10.80 -2.45 -22.73
N GLY A 105 10.03 -2.43 -23.82
CA GLY A 105 10.22 -3.33 -24.97
C GLY A 105 9.66 -4.75 -24.78
N PRO A 106 9.84 -5.64 -25.78
CA PRO A 106 9.12 -6.91 -25.87
C PRO A 106 9.48 -7.92 -24.76
N ASN A 107 10.68 -7.82 -24.17
CA ASN A 107 11.11 -8.70 -23.08
C ASN A 107 10.28 -8.52 -21.79
N TYR A 108 9.57 -7.41 -21.66
CA TYR A 108 8.72 -7.05 -20.53
C TYR A 108 7.22 -7.02 -20.90
N ALA A 109 6.86 -7.68 -22.00
CA ALA A 109 5.48 -7.82 -22.45
C ALA A 109 4.70 -8.90 -21.67
N MET A 110 3.41 -9.05 -22.01
CA MET A 110 2.54 -10.09 -21.47
C MET A 110 3.02 -11.48 -21.90
N ASP A 111 3.34 -12.32 -20.92
CA ASP A 111 3.60 -13.74 -21.11
C ASP A 111 2.37 -14.56 -20.70
N SER A 112 1.45 -14.75 -21.65
CA SER A 112 0.22 -15.54 -21.44
C SER A 112 0.54 -17.00 -21.14
N ALA A 113 1.56 -17.58 -21.77
CA ALA A 113 1.92 -18.98 -21.57
C ALA A 113 2.39 -19.25 -20.14
N TRP A 114 3.14 -18.32 -19.54
CA TRP A 114 3.47 -18.37 -18.11
C TRP A 114 2.23 -18.16 -17.23
N CYS A 115 1.32 -17.24 -17.59
CA CYS A 115 0.06 -17.06 -16.85
C CYS A 115 -0.73 -18.37 -16.80
N ASP A 116 -1.00 -18.97 -17.96
CA ASP A 116 -1.79 -20.21 -18.09
C ASP A 116 -1.12 -21.38 -17.35
N ALA A 117 0.21 -21.48 -17.40
CA ALA A 117 0.98 -22.51 -16.70
C ALA A 117 0.99 -22.35 -15.17
N VAL A 118 0.95 -21.11 -14.67
CA VAL A 118 0.86 -20.81 -13.23
C VAL A 118 -0.58 -20.96 -12.73
N ASP A 119 -1.56 -20.40 -13.44
CA ASP A 119 -2.98 -20.47 -13.08
C ASP A 119 -3.46 -21.94 -13.05
N ARG A 120 -3.03 -22.77 -14.03
CA ARG A 120 -3.25 -24.24 -14.00
C ARG A 120 -2.60 -24.93 -12.79
N ARG A 121 -1.37 -24.56 -12.43
CA ARG A 121 -0.65 -25.16 -11.30
C ARG A 121 -1.30 -24.78 -9.97
N ALA A 122 -1.78 -23.55 -9.84
CA ALA A 122 -2.50 -23.07 -8.67
C ALA A 122 -3.78 -23.88 -8.43
N GLU A 123 -4.55 -24.16 -9.47
CA GLU A 123 -5.77 -24.96 -9.34
C GLU A 123 -5.46 -26.42 -8.97
N GLN A 124 -4.50 -27.09 -9.62
CA GLN A 124 -4.07 -28.45 -9.25
C GLN A 124 -3.55 -28.55 -7.80
N LYS A 125 -2.89 -27.50 -7.32
CA LYS A 125 -2.40 -27.37 -5.94
C LYS A 125 -3.55 -27.14 -4.95
N LYS A 126 -4.57 -26.39 -5.34
CA LYS A 126 -5.82 -26.19 -4.58
C LYS A 126 -6.63 -27.49 -4.48
N GLU A 127 -6.92 -28.17 -5.59
CA GLU A 127 -7.60 -29.49 -5.61
C GLU A 127 -6.91 -30.48 -4.68
N LYS A 128 -5.57 -30.54 -4.71
CA LYS A 128 -4.79 -31.40 -3.82
C LYS A 128 -4.98 -31.03 -2.34
N LEU A 129 -4.84 -29.75 -2.00
CA LEU A 129 -4.97 -29.27 -0.61
C LEU A 129 -6.40 -29.43 -0.06
N GLU A 130 -7.42 -29.27 -0.91
CA GLU A 130 -8.82 -29.53 -0.55
C GLU A 130 -9.07 -31.02 -0.24
N ASN A 131 -8.50 -31.92 -1.05
CA ASN A 131 -8.54 -33.36 -0.79
C ASN A 131 -7.80 -33.76 0.50
N GLU A 132 -6.60 -33.21 0.72
CA GLU A 132 -5.84 -33.43 1.96
C GLU A 132 -6.59 -32.90 3.18
N LEU A 133 -7.13 -31.67 3.12
CA LEU A 133 -7.94 -31.07 4.19
C LEU A 133 -9.17 -31.91 4.51
N ASN A 134 -9.91 -32.39 3.51
CA ASN A 134 -11.06 -33.26 3.72
C ASN A 134 -10.65 -34.59 4.38
N ALA A 135 -9.52 -35.18 3.97
CA ALA A 135 -8.99 -36.39 4.59
C ALA A 135 -8.58 -36.21 6.06
N TYR A 136 -8.11 -35.01 6.46
CA TYR A 136 -7.88 -34.68 7.87
C TYR A 136 -9.19 -34.43 8.64
N ARG A 137 -10.17 -33.74 8.03
CA ARG A 137 -11.46 -33.41 8.65
C ARG A 137 -12.39 -34.60 8.91
N VAL A 138 -12.23 -35.70 8.16
CA VAL A 138 -13.04 -36.93 8.28
C VAL A 138 -12.38 -37.96 9.23
N ARG A 139 -11.22 -37.64 9.82
CA ARG A 139 -10.48 -38.50 10.78
C ARG A 139 -10.63 -38.07 12.24
N PHE A 140 -11.58 -37.16 12.52
CA PHE A 140 -12.01 -36.68 13.83
C PHE A 140 -13.54 -36.55 13.85
#